data_AF-L0NDU9-F1
#
_entry.id   AF-L0NDU9-F1
#
_cell.length_a   1.000
_cell.length_b   1.000
_cell.length_c   1.000
_cell.angle_alpha   90.00
_cell.angle_beta   90.00
_cell.angle_gamma   90.00
#
_symmetry.space_group_name_H-M   'P 1'
#
loop_
_entity.id
_entity.type
_entity.pdbx_description
1 polymer ?
#
loop_
_entity_poly.entity_id
_entity_poly.type
_entity_poly.pdbx_seq_one_letter_code
_entity_poly.pdbx_strand_id
1 'polypeptide(L)'
;MNLRVIQGGLLDQQLLDAATPLRTSPFDVRREADRRLNALDYDRYLTRERAVGIAVPREIRYLAMQIDFVARTLSSLADIPEDFRSDRYWPA
;
A
#
# COMPACT_ATOMS: atom_id res chain seq x y z
N MET A 1 -13.64 -52.15 -22.86
CA MET A 1 -14.01 -50.73 -23.12
C MET A 1 -13.13 -49.87 -22.23
N ASN A 2 -12.22 -49.08 -22.80
CA ASN A 2 -11.31 -48.23 -22.04
C ASN A 2 -11.65 -46.76 -22.31
N LEU A 3 -12.21 -46.07 -21.32
CA LEU A 3 -12.45 -44.63 -21.39
C LEU A 3 -11.18 -43.91 -20.92
N ARG A 4 -10.55 -43.15 -21.83
CA ARG A 4 -9.48 -42.20 -21.47
C ARG A 4 -10.14 -40.90 -21.02
N VAL A 5 -9.98 -40.57 -19.74
CA VAL A 5 -10.41 -39.31 -19.13
C VAL A 5 -9.37 -38.24 -19.51
N ILE A 6 -9.80 -37.18 -20.20
CA ILE A 6 -8.93 -36.02 -20.48
C ILE A 6 -8.92 -35.14 -19.22
N GLN A 7 -7.80 -35.17 -18.50
CA GLN A 7 -7.53 -34.31 -17.34
C GLN A 7 -7.08 -32.93 -17.85
N GLY A 8 -8.04 -32.09 -18.26
CA GLY A 8 -7.79 -30.84 -18.97
C GLY A 8 -8.19 -29.56 -18.23
N GLY A 9 -8.22 -29.54 -16.89
CA GLY A 9 -8.67 -28.36 -16.13
C GLY A 9 -7.63 -27.71 -15.21
N LEU A 10 -6.64 -28.47 -14.73
CA LEU A 10 -5.75 -27.98 -13.67
C LEU A 10 -4.67 -27.01 -14.18
N LEU A 11 -4.19 -27.22 -15.41
CA LEU A 11 -3.18 -26.37 -16.04
C LEU A 11 -3.73 -25.02 -16.50
N ASP A 12 -4.96 -24.98 -17.01
CA ASP A 12 -5.62 -23.72 -17.40
C ASP A 12 -5.90 -22.83 -16.18
N GLN A 13 -6.28 -23.42 -15.05
CA GLN A 13 -6.47 -22.69 -13.80
C GLN A 13 -5.18 -22.01 -13.33
N GLN A 14 -4.05 -22.74 -13.39
CA GLN A 14 -2.74 -22.19 -13.01
C GLN A 14 -2.24 -21.10 -13.97
N LEU A 15 -2.55 -21.21 -15.27
CA LEU A 15 -2.22 -20.18 -16.26
C LEU A 15 -3.09 -18.92 -16.12
N LEU A 16 -4.37 -19.09 -15.77
CA LEU A 16 -5.28 -17.99 -15.43
C LEU A 16 -4.85 -17.26 -14.15
N ASP A 17 -4.44 -18.00 -13.12
CA ASP A 17 -3.93 -17.42 -11.87
C ASP A 17 -2.59 -16.69 -12.09
N ALA A 18 -1.70 -17.21 -12.94
CA ALA A 18 -0.44 -16.56 -13.29
C ALA A 18 -0.60 -15.32 -14.19
N ALA A 19 -1.70 -15.24 -14.96
CA ALA A 19 -2.04 -14.10 -15.81
C ALA A 19 -2.87 -13.03 -15.08
N THR A 20 -3.22 -13.25 -13.81
CA THR A 20 -3.92 -12.23 -13.02
C THR A 20 -2.92 -11.11 -12.71
N PRO A 21 -3.15 -9.86 -13.18
CA PRO A 21 -2.28 -8.75 -12.83
C PRO A 21 -2.19 -8.69 -11.31
N LEU A 22 -0.98 -8.53 -10.76
CA LEU A 22 -0.75 -8.34 -9.33
C LEU A 22 -1.70 -7.25 -8.83
N ARG A 23 -2.84 -7.66 -8.27
CA ARG A 23 -3.83 -6.71 -7.77
C ARG A 23 -3.13 -5.86 -6.72
N THR A 24 -3.22 -4.55 -6.88
CA THR A 24 -2.70 -3.60 -5.90
C THR A 24 -3.22 -4.01 -4.53
N SER A 25 -2.28 -4.31 -3.62
CA SER A 25 -2.64 -4.80 -2.30
C SER A 25 -2.63 -3.66 -1.28
N PRO A 26 -3.37 -3.78 -0.16
CA PRO A 26 -3.22 -2.88 0.98
C PRO A 26 -1.77 -2.75 1.47
N PHE A 27 -0.95 -3.80 1.29
CA PHE A 27 0.47 -3.77 1.62
C PHE A 27 1.25 -2.80 0.73
N ASP A 28 0.93 -2.72 -0.57
CA ASP A 28 1.54 -1.76 -1.49
C ASP A 28 1.21 -0.32 -1.13
N VAL A 29 -0.05 -0.07 -0.74
CA VAL A 29 -0.50 1.23 -0.23
C VAL A 29 0.26 1.61 1.03
N ARG A 30 0.40 0.67 1.97
CA ARG A 30 1.14 0.92 3.21
C ARG A 30 2.61 1.22 2.94
N ARG A 31 3.25 0.45 2.06
CA ARG A 31 4.64 0.67 1.66
C ARG A 31 4.86 2.06 1.05
N GLU A 32 3.90 2.54 0.26
CA GLU A 32 3.97 3.88 -0.31
C GLU A 32 3.75 4.98 0.74
N ALA A 33 2.85 4.76 1.71
CA ALA A 33 2.69 5.66 2.85
C ALA A 33 4.00 5.79 3.64
N ASP A 34 4.64 4.65 3.95
CA ASP A 34 5.93 4.62 4.64
C ASP A 34 7.01 5.34 3.81
N ARG A 35 7.03 5.18 2.48
CA ARG A 35 7.93 5.92 1.58
C ARG A 35 7.76 7.43 1.73
N ARG A 36 6.51 7.92 1.73
CA ARG A 36 6.20 9.36 1.88
C ARG A 36 6.56 9.87 3.28
N LEU A 37 6.27 9.12 4.34
CA LEU A 37 6.68 9.48 5.71
C LEU A 37 8.20 9.58 5.86
N ASN A 38 8.94 8.68 5.22
CA ASN A 38 10.40 8.71 5.21
C ASN A 38 10.95 9.94 4.47
N ALA A 39 10.30 10.36 3.37
CA ALA A 39 10.68 11.59 2.66
C ALA A 39 10.50 12.86 3.49
N LEU A 40 9.67 12.82 4.54
CA LEU A 40 9.46 13.91 5.50
C LEU A 40 10.42 13.88 6.70
N ASP A 41 11.34 12.91 6.76
CA ASP A 41 12.16 12.63 7.94
C ASP A 41 11.31 12.45 9.22
N TYR A 42 10.05 11.97 9.07
CA TYR A 42 9.09 11.96 10.18
C TYR A 42 9.60 11.11 11.37
N ASP A 43 10.23 9.98 11.10
CA ASP A 43 10.79 9.11 12.14
C ASP A 43 11.92 9.79 12.94
N ARG A 44 12.73 10.63 12.27
CA ARG A 44 13.77 11.43 12.94
C ARG A 44 13.16 12.46 13.87
N TYR A 45 12.10 13.16 13.44
CA TYR A 45 11.39 14.11 14.28
C TYR A 45 10.73 13.42 15.48
N LEU A 46 10.12 12.27 15.27
CA LEU A 46 9.48 11.49 16.33
C LEU A 46 10.49 10.96 17.34
N THR A 47 11.64 10.48 16.87
CA THR A 47 12.76 10.05 17.73
C THR A 47 13.28 11.22 18.56
N ARG A 48 13.45 12.40 17.96
CA ARG A 48 13.88 13.61 18.67
C ARG A 48 12.87 14.04 19.74
N GLU A 49 11.57 14.00 19.43
CA GLU A 49 10.52 14.30 20.41
C GLU A 49 10.56 13.33 21.58
N ARG A 50 10.71 12.02 21.32
CA ARG A 50 10.79 11.00 22.37
C ARG A 50 12.04 11.11 23.23
N ALA A 51 13.19 11.40 22.61
CA ALA A 51 14.47 11.43 23.31
C ALA A 51 14.70 12.73 24.10
N VAL A 52 14.24 13.87 23.58
CA VAL A 52 14.60 15.20 24.11
C VAL A 52 13.36 16.06 24.45
N GLY A 53 12.15 15.57 24.19
CA GLY A 53 10.90 16.30 24.45
C GLY A 53 10.60 17.43 23.46
N ILE A 54 11.40 17.56 22.38
CA ILE A 54 11.18 18.61 21.38
C ILE A 54 10.11 18.16 20.40
N ALA A 55 8.95 18.81 20.47
CA ALA A 55 7.80 18.47 19.64
C ALA A 55 8.12 18.46 18.13
N VAL A 56 7.49 17.53 17.42
CA VAL A 56 7.50 17.52 15.95
C VAL A 56 6.87 18.83 15.43
N PRO A 57 7.46 19.51 14.44
CA PRO A 57 6.84 20.65 13.79
C PRO A 57 5.40 20.35 13.39
N ARG A 58 4.52 21.32 13.64
CA ARG A 58 3.07 21.16 13.52
C ARG A 58 2.69 20.68 12.12
N GLU A 59 3.26 21.31 11.10
CA GLU A 59 3.03 21.05 9.68
C GLU A 59 3.42 19.61 9.32
N ILE A 60 4.57 19.14 9.80
CA ILE A 60 5.05 17.76 9.57
C ILE A 60 4.11 16.76 10.25
N ARG A 61 3.65 17.05 11.47
CA ARG A 61 2.70 16.19 12.19
C ARG A 61 1.36 16.07 11.46
N TYR A 62 0.83 17.20 10.96
CA TYR A 62 -0.41 17.19 10.19
C TYR A 62 -0.25 16.43 8.88
N LEU A 63 0.85 16.64 8.16
CA LEU A 63 1.10 15.95 6.90
C LEU A 63 1.23 14.43 7.11
N ALA A 64 1.96 14.00 8.14
CA ALA A 64 2.07 12.58 8.50
C ALA A 64 0.71 11.96 8.84
N MET A 65 -0.15 12.68 9.57
CA MET A 65 -1.50 12.24 9.89
C MET A 65 -2.37 12.11 8.63
N GLN A 66 -2.26 13.05 7.69
CA GLN A 66 -2.99 12.99 6.41
C GLN A 66 -2.53 11.81 5.56
N ILE A 67 -1.22 11.54 5.50
CA ILE A 67 -0.66 10.37 4.80
C ILE A 67 -1.22 9.07 5.39
N ASP A 68 -1.22 8.92 6.72
CA ASP A 68 -1.76 7.72 7.37
C ASP A 68 -3.28 7.58 7.14
N PHE A 69 -4.01 8.69 7.15
CA PHE A 69 -5.43 8.69 6.82
C PHE A 69 -5.69 8.18 5.40
N VAL A 70 -5.01 8.75 4.39
CA VAL A 70 -5.13 8.32 2.99
C VAL A 70 -4.77 6.84 2.85
N ALA A 71 -3.70 6.38 3.49
CA ALA A 71 -3.28 4.99 3.44
C ALA A 71 -4.36 4.04 3.97
N ARG A 72 -4.98 4.37 5.10
CA ARG A 72 -6.09 3.59 5.67
C ARG A 72 -7.32 3.61 4.76
N THR A 73 -7.66 4.77 4.20
CA THR A 73 -8.81 4.90 3.28
C THR A 73 -8.61 4.08 2.03
N LEU A 74 -7.48 4.22 1.34
CA LEU A 74 -7.17 3.44 0.14
C LEU A 74 -7.11 1.94 0.44
N SER A 75 -6.52 1.54 1.56
CA SER A 75 -6.45 0.13 1.98
C SER A 75 -7.81 -0.48 2.30
N SER A 76 -8.83 0.33 2.59
CA SER A 76 -10.19 -0.12 2.89
C SER A 76 -11.08 -0.31 1.66
N LEU A 77 -10.60 0.12 0.48
CA LEU A 77 -11.35 -0.03 -0.76
C LEU A 77 -11.39 -1.51 -1.18
N ALA A 78 -12.54 -1.95 -1.67
CA ALA A 78 -12.70 -3.29 -2.24
C ALA A 78 -11.83 -3.49 -3.50
N ASP A 79 -11.57 -2.40 -4.23
CA ASP A 79 -10.69 -2.36 -5.38
C ASP A 79 -9.78 -1.13 -5.28
N ILE A 80 -8.47 -1.36 -5.16
CA ILE A 80 -7.49 -0.29 -4.97
C ILE A 80 -7.05 0.21 -6.36
N PRO A 81 -7.11 1.52 -6.64
CA PRO A 81 -6.67 2.07 -7.92
C PRO A 81 -5.24 1.64 -8.28
N GLU A 82 -5.00 1.25 -9.54
CA GLU A 82 -3.65 0.89 -10.00
C GLU A 82 -2.68 2.08 -9.92
N ASP A 83 -3.21 3.30 -10.07
CA ASP A 83 -2.47 4.56 -9.99
C ASP A 83 -2.45 5.16 -8.57
N PHE A 84 -2.70 4.37 -7.53
CA PHE A 84 -2.76 4.85 -6.13
C PHE A 84 -1.53 5.67 -5.69
N ARG A 85 -0.37 5.53 -6.36
CA ARG A 85 0.86 6.30 -6.08
C ARG A 85 0.78 7.74 -6.56
N SER A 86 -0.20 8.09 -7.39
CA SER A 86 -0.43 9.44 -7.91
C SER A 86 -0.70 10.43 -6.79
N ASP A 87 -0.07 11.61 -6.86
CA ASP A 87 -0.25 12.68 -5.87
C ASP A 87 -1.69 13.22 -5.82
N ARG A 88 -2.57 12.81 -6.74
CA ARG A 88 -4.02 13.05 -6.64
C ARG A 88 -4.63 12.49 -5.35
N TYR A 89 -4.09 11.38 -4.84
CA TYR A 89 -4.62 10.69 -3.65
C TYR A 89 -3.94 11.14 -2.36
N TRP A 90 -2.74 11.70 -2.43
CA TRP A 90 -1.91 12.01 -1.28
C TRP A 90 -1.88 13.51 -1.02
N PRO A 91 -1.68 13.94 0.24
CA PRO A 91 -1.49 15.35 0.53
C PRO A 91 -0.17 15.86 -0.11
N ALA A 92 -0.22 17.07 -0.67
CA ALA A 92 0.92 17.79 -1.23
C ALA A 92 1.72 18.53 -0.15
#